data_AF-A0A1G8FS04-F1
#
_entry.id   AF-A0A1G8FS04-F1
#
_cell.length_a   1.000
_cell.length_b   1.000
_cell.length_c   1.000
_cell.angle_alpha   90.00
_cell.angle_beta   90.00
_cell.angle_gamma   90.00
#
_symmetry.space_group_name_H-M   'P 1'
#
loop_
_entity.id
_entity.type
_entity.pdbx_description
1 polymer ?
#
loop_
_entity_poly.entity_id
_entity_poly.type
_entity_poly.pdbx_seq_one_letter_code
_entity_poly.pdbx_strand_id
1 'polypeptide(L)'
;MDNYFKETNAFIQGNTSLRAPQRKAHERLKQSFIDNLSTHKIITLPTGVGKTGLIAIAPFEISDGRVLVITPSLVIREGISDAFDTRTSFNFWTERNVILDDNKLPRVYRYAGFNSSGARKRVMRYLEEADDVNYFV
;
A
#
# COMPACT_ATOMS: atom_id res chain seq x y z
N MET A 1 6.14 11.42 -12.31
CA MET A 1 4.69 11.78 -12.22
C MET A 1 4.25 11.08 -10.95
N ASP A 2 4.44 11.74 -9.80
CA ASP A 2 4.64 11.00 -8.54
C ASP A 2 3.47 11.18 -7.57
N ASN A 3 2.26 11.44 -8.05
CA ASN A 3 1.09 11.72 -7.19
C ASN A 3 -0.01 10.66 -7.24
N TYR A 4 0.30 9.43 -7.65
CA TYR A 4 -0.69 8.35 -7.81
C TYR A 4 -1.66 8.25 -6.63
N PHE A 5 -1.15 8.25 -5.39
CA PHE A 5 -1.99 8.11 -4.20
C PHE A 5 -2.81 9.36 -3.83
N LYS A 6 -2.44 10.55 -4.32
CA LYS A 6 -3.23 11.78 -4.16
C LYS A 6 -4.34 11.87 -5.20
N GLU A 7 -4.08 11.42 -6.42
CA GLU A 7 -4.97 11.59 -7.57
C GLU A 7 -5.95 10.42 -7.75
N THR A 8 -5.63 9.25 -7.20
CA THR A 8 -6.49 8.07 -7.30
C THR A 8 -7.71 8.21 -6.40
N ASN A 9 -8.90 8.08 -6.99
CA ASN A 9 -10.16 8.08 -6.26
C ASN A 9 -10.38 6.74 -5.54
N ALA A 10 -9.86 6.62 -4.31
CA ALA A 10 -10.03 5.44 -3.47
C ALA A 10 -11.26 5.56 -2.56
N PHE A 11 -12.21 4.63 -2.67
CA PHE A 11 -13.39 4.59 -1.83
C PHE A 11 -13.07 3.99 -0.45
N ILE A 12 -12.67 4.86 0.48
CA ILE A 12 -12.28 4.46 1.85
C ILE A 12 -13.34 4.90 2.87
N GLN A 13 -13.68 6.19 2.89
CA GLN A 13 -14.70 6.71 3.80
C GLN A 13 -16.08 6.20 3.39
N GLY A 14 -16.86 5.74 4.36
CA GLY A 14 -18.17 5.13 4.12
C GLY A 14 -18.15 3.72 3.50
N ASN A 15 -16.99 3.20 3.09
CA ASN A 15 -16.88 1.87 2.50
C ASN A 15 -17.13 0.77 3.55
N THR A 16 -18.28 0.10 3.45
CA THR A 16 -18.68 -0.98 4.38
C THR A 16 -17.94 -2.29 4.15
N SER A 17 -17.28 -2.48 3.00
CA SER A 17 -16.40 -3.62 2.75
C SER A 17 -15.08 -3.53 3.54
N LEU A 18 -14.72 -2.32 4.01
CA LEU A 18 -13.62 -2.07 4.94
C LEU A 18 -14.10 -2.15 6.39
N ARG A 19 -13.25 -2.71 7.26
CA ARG A 19 -13.55 -2.81 8.69
C ARG A 19 -13.48 -1.43 9.34
N ALA A 20 -14.35 -1.19 10.32
CA ALA A 20 -14.40 0.10 11.03
C ALA A 20 -13.03 0.56 11.59
N PRO A 21 -12.18 -0.32 12.17
CA PRO A 21 -10.84 0.08 12.61
C PRO A 21 -9.93 0.57 11.47
N GLN A 22 -10.04 0.00 10.27
CA GLN A 22 -9.24 0.41 9.11
C GLN A 22 -9.64 1.81 8.65
N ARG A 23 -10.95 2.06 8.46
CA ARG A 23 -11.47 3.37 8.05
C ARG A 23 -11.12 4.48 9.04
N LYS A 24 -11.33 4.22 10.34
CA LYS A 24 -11.02 5.18 11.41
C LYS A 24 -9.52 5.44 11.54
N ALA A 25 -8.68 4.41 11.35
CA ALA A 25 -7.23 4.58 11.37
C ALA A 25 -6.74 5.40 10.18
N HIS A 26 -7.25 5.15 8.97
CA HIS A 26 -6.92 5.96 7.79
C HIS A 26 -7.32 7.43 7.97
N GLU A 27 -8.54 7.69 8.44
CA GLU A 27 -9.02 9.05 8.74
C GLU A 27 -8.09 9.79 9.72
N ARG A 28 -7.74 9.13 10.83
CA ARG A 28 -6.84 9.68 11.85
C ARG A 28 -5.44 9.91 11.29
N LEU A 29 -4.93 8.99 10.47
CA LEU A 29 -3.63 9.11 9.84
C LEU A 29 -3.59 10.32 8.91
N LYS A 30 -4.62 10.47 8.06
CA LYS A 30 -4.77 11.62 7.15
C LYS A 30 -4.77 12.93 7.92
N GLN A 31 -5.62 13.04 8.95
CA GLN A 31 -5.66 14.24 9.78
C GLN A 31 -4.29 14.53 10.42
N SER A 32 -3.61 13.51 10.93
CA SER A 32 -2.31 13.69 11.58
C SER A 32 -1.21 14.24 10.64
N PHE A 33 -1.28 13.92 9.34
CA PHE A 33 -0.36 14.44 8.33
C PHE A 33 -0.71 15.85 7.88
N ILE A 34 -2.00 16.22 7.90
CA ILE A 34 -2.46 17.61 7.71
C ILE A 34 -1.97 18.49 8.87
N ASP A 35 -2.09 17.99 10.11
CA ASP A 35 -1.71 18.76 11.29
C ASP A 35 -0.19 18.93 11.42
N ASN A 36 0.58 17.87 11.11
CA ASN A 36 2.03 17.92 11.16
C ASN A 36 2.68 16.83 10.28
N LEU A 37 3.25 17.24 9.14
CA LEU A 37 3.88 16.36 8.16
C LEU A 37 5.21 15.75 8.63
N SER A 38 6.00 16.45 9.45
CA SER A 38 7.41 16.10 9.71
C SER A 38 7.62 15.11 10.86
N THR A 39 6.55 14.56 11.42
CA THR A 39 6.61 13.70 12.61
C THR A 39 6.31 12.24 12.28
N HIS A 40 7.01 11.32 12.96
CA HIS A 40 6.70 9.90 12.88
C HIS A 40 5.32 9.60 13.46
N LYS A 41 4.55 8.76 12.76
CA LYS A 41 3.21 8.34 13.15
C LYS A 41 3.24 6.87 13.57
N ILE A 42 2.57 6.55 14.67
CA ILE A 42 2.41 5.17 15.15
C ILE A 42 0.92 4.85 15.19
N ILE A 43 0.52 3.76 14.54
CA ILE A 43 -0.85 3.25 14.58
C ILE A 43 -0.86 1.94 15.37
N THR A 44 -1.62 1.94 16.47
CA THR A 44 -1.84 0.75 17.28
C THR A 44 -3.17 0.11 16.90
N LEU A 45 -3.13 -1.17 16.52
CA LEU A 45 -4.29 -1.98 16.19
C LEU A 45 -4.21 -3.33 16.93
N PRO A 46 -5.33 -3.93 17.37
CA PRO A 46 -5.34 -5.31 17.88
C PRO A 46 -4.94 -6.33 16.81
N THR A 47 -4.75 -7.59 17.20
CA THR A 47 -4.67 -8.71 16.24
C THR A 47 -6.03 -8.95 15.59
N GLY A 48 -6.04 -9.57 14.42
CA GLY A 48 -7.28 -9.96 13.75
C GLY A 48 -8.12 -8.83 13.14
N VAL A 49 -7.79 -7.54 13.33
CA VAL A 49 -8.58 -6.41 12.77
C VAL A 49 -8.25 -6.06 11.31
N GLY A 50 -7.27 -6.73 10.70
CA GLY A 50 -6.94 -6.56 9.28
C GLY A 50 -5.88 -5.49 9.03
N LYS A 51 -4.75 -5.56 9.74
CA LYS A 51 -3.63 -4.61 9.60
C LYS A 51 -3.12 -4.50 8.15
N THR A 52 -3.03 -5.61 7.42
CA THR A 52 -2.65 -5.64 5.99
C THR A 52 -3.51 -4.71 5.15
N GLY A 53 -4.83 -4.70 5.40
CA GLY A 53 -5.72 -3.79 4.69
C GLY A 53 -5.52 -2.33 5.05
N LEU A 54 -5.10 -2.02 6.28
CA LEU A 54 -4.70 -0.66 6.63
C LEU A 54 -3.42 -0.25 5.88
N ILE A 55 -2.44 -1.15 5.76
CA ILE A 55 -1.22 -0.90 4.98
C ILE A 55 -1.60 -0.56 3.53
N ALA A 56 -2.55 -1.29 2.94
CA ALA A 56 -3.01 -1.09 1.56
C ALA A 56 -3.66 0.28 1.31
N ILE A 57 -4.39 0.81 2.30
CA ILE A 57 -5.13 2.08 2.15
C ILE A 57 -4.40 3.29 2.72
N ALA A 58 -3.42 3.08 3.61
CA ALA A 58 -2.70 4.16 4.31
C ALA A 58 -2.08 5.22 3.38
N PRO A 59 -1.58 4.89 2.18
CA PRO A 59 -1.01 5.91 1.30
C PRO A 59 -2.03 6.85 0.66
N PHE A 60 -3.25 6.38 0.41
CA PHE A 60 -4.25 7.14 -0.36
C PHE A 60 -4.62 8.43 0.35
N GLU A 61 -4.67 9.53 -0.42
CA GLU A 61 -4.86 10.91 0.03
C GLU A 61 -3.73 11.46 0.92
N ILE A 62 -2.67 10.68 1.19
CA ILE A 62 -1.59 11.03 2.12
C ILE A 62 -0.25 11.17 1.39
N SER A 63 0.19 10.16 0.64
CA SER A 63 1.53 10.09 0.05
C SER A 63 1.66 10.93 -1.23
N ASP A 64 2.69 11.77 -1.30
CA ASP A 64 3.09 12.54 -2.50
C ASP A 64 4.06 11.76 -3.40
N GLY A 65 4.10 10.44 -3.26
CA GLY A 65 5.09 9.61 -3.91
C GLY A 65 4.92 8.12 -3.66
N ARG A 66 5.91 7.36 -4.13
CA ARG A 66 6.00 5.92 -3.96
C ARG A 66 6.12 5.54 -2.48
N VAL A 67 5.58 4.39 -2.12
CA VAL A 67 5.56 3.87 -0.75
C VAL A 67 6.46 2.64 -0.66
N LEU A 68 7.24 2.56 0.42
CA LEU A 68 8.03 1.39 0.77
C LEU A 68 7.43 0.72 2.00
N VAL A 69 6.87 -0.47 1.83
CA VAL A 69 6.39 -1.31 2.94
C VAL A 69 7.54 -2.21 3.39
N ILE A 70 7.93 -2.08 4.66
CA ILE A 70 8.98 -2.91 5.26
C ILE A 70 8.35 -3.90 6.25
N THR A 71 8.60 -5.19 6.04
CA THR A 71 8.09 -6.27 6.90
C THR A 71 9.21 -6.98 7.67
N PRO A 72 8.95 -7.49 8.88
CA PRO A 72 9.97 -8.12 9.72
C PRO A 72 10.25 -9.60 9.38
N SER A 73 9.55 -10.19 8.41
CA SER A 73 9.80 -11.58 7.99
C SER A 73 9.30 -11.85 6.56
N LEU A 74 9.87 -12.90 5.95
CA LEU A 74 9.47 -13.37 4.63
C LEU A 74 7.99 -13.76 4.57
N VAL A 75 7.49 -14.46 5.60
CA VAL A 75 6.10 -14.92 5.69
C VAL A 75 5.12 -13.74 5.69
N ILE A 76 5.44 -12.66 6.42
CA ILE A 76 4.59 -11.47 6.45
C ILE A 76 4.64 -10.75 5.10
N ARG A 77 5.83 -10.64 4.49
CA ARG A 77 5.96 -10.06 3.15
C ARG A 77 5.12 -10.84 2.12
N GLU A 78 5.11 -12.17 2.20
CA GLU A 78 4.33 -13.03 1.31
C GLU A 78 2.84 -12.76 1.45
N GLY A 79 2.32 -12.79 2.68
CA GLY A 79 0.91 -12.47 2.90
C GLY A 79 0.50 -11.06 2.43
N ILE A 80 1.39 -10.06 2.55
CA ILE A 80 1.14 -8.73 1.99
C ILE A 80 1.20 -8.75 0.46
N SER A 81 2.19 -9.43 -0.12
CA SER A 81 2.36 -9.50 -1.58
C SER A 81 1.16 -10.18 -2.25
N ASP A 82 0.63 -11.24 -1.64
CA ASP A 82 -0.54 -11.95 -2.15
C ASP A 82 -1.78 -11.05 -2.09
N ALA A 83 -1.97 -10.35 -0.96
CA ALA A 83 -3.07 -9.39 -0.82
C ALA A 83 -2.94 -8.20 -1.78
N PHE A 84 -1.73 -7.87 -2.23
CA PHE A 84 -1.45 -6.69 -3.06
C PHE A 84 -1.24 -7.07 -4.54
N ASP A 85 -1.50 -8.32 -4.94
CA ASP A 85 -1.25 -8.77 -6.31
C ASP A 85 -2.32 -8.28 -7.30
N THR A 86 -2.10 -7.08 -7.84
CA THR A 86 -2.99 -6.40 -8.80
C THR A 86 -3.05 -7.06 -10.18
N ARG A 87 -2.30 -8.14 -10.41
CA ARG A 87 -2.45 -8.98 -11.63
C ARG A 87 -3.67 -9.89 -11.55
N THR A 88 -4.32 -9.96 -10.39
CA THR A 88 -5.50 -10.79 -10.13
C THR A 88 -6.63 -9.93 -9.58
N SER A 89 -7.87 -10.36 -9.77
CA SER A 89 -9.06 -9.74 -9.16
C SER A 89 -9.18 -10.02 -7.66
N PHE A 90 -8.34 -10.89 -7.10
CA PHE A 90 -8.32 -11.24 -5.67
C PHE A 90 -7.43 -10.30 -4.84
N ASN A 91 -6.98 -9.19 -5.44
CA ASN A 91 -6.24 -8.17 -4.71
C ASN A 91 -7.16 -7.41 -3.75
N PHE A 92 -6.57 -6.88 -2.67
CA PHE A 92 -7.28 -6.21 -1.60
C PHE A 92 -8.12 -5.03 -2.10
N TRP A 93 -7.62 -4.24 -3.05
CA TRP A 93 -8.32 -3.03 -3.50
C TRP A 93 -9.58 -3.37 -4.28
N THR A 94 -9.54 -4.37 -5.16
CA THR A 94 -10.71 -4.86 -5.91
C THR A 94 -11.67 -5.59 -4.97
N GLU A 95 -11.21 -6.54 -4.15
CA GLU A 95 -12.08 -7.31 -3.24
C GLU A 95 -12.82 -6.44 -2.22
N ARG A 96 -12.21 -5.32 -1.82
CA ARG A 96 -12.79 -4.41 -0.82
C ARG A 96 -13.47 -3.21 -1.45
N ASN A 97 -13.64 -3.16 -2.77
CA ASN A 97 -14.24 -2.04 -3.48
C ASN A 97 -13.55 -0.71 -3.13
N VAL A 98 -12.23 -0.72 -2.91
CA VAL A 98 -11.44 0.49 -2.66
C VAL A 98 -11.12 1.19 -3.97
N ILE A 99 -10.77 0.43 -5.01
CA ILE A 99 -10.58 0.94 -6.36
C ILE A 99 -11.56 0.19 -7.26
N LEU A 100 -12.45 0.94 -7.91
CA LEU A 100 -13.52 0.37 -8.75
C LEU A 100 -13.11 0.19 -10.22
N ASP A 101 -12.11 0.93 -10.66
CA ASP A 101 -11.53 0.81 -12.00
C ASP A 101 -10.19 0.08 -11.90
N ASP A 102 -10.15 -1.17 -12.38
CA ASP A 102 -8.93 -2.00 -12.32
C ASP A 102 -7.75 -1.36 -13.07
N ASN A 103 -8.00 -0.48 -14.06
CA ASN A 103 -6.93 0.25 -14.75
C ASN A 103 -6.25 1.32 -13.87
N LYS A 104 -6.84 1.59 -12.70
CA LYS A 104 -6.34 2.53 -11.69
C LYS A 104 -5.74 1.81 -10.48
N LEU A 105 -5.56 0.49 -10.53
CA LEU A 105 -4.88 -0.24 -9.46
C LEU A 105 -3.40 0.18 -9.34
N PRO A 106 -2.83 0.13 -8.13
CA PRO A 106 -1.44 0.50 -7.93
C PRO A 106 -0.50 -0.50 -8.59
N ARG A 107 0.63 -0.01 -9.09
CA ARG A 107 1.72 -0.88 -9.53
C ARG A 107 2.50 -1.33 -8.32
N VAL A 108 2.37 -2.61 -7.98
CA VAL A 108 3.02 -3.20 -6.81
C VAL A 108 4.26 -3.98 -7.24
N TYR A 109 5.39 -3.72 -6.60
CA TYR A 109 6.62 -4.48 -6.81
C TYR A 109 7.12 -5.14 -5.52
N ARG A 110 7.22 -6.47 -5.54
CA ARG A 110 7.87 -7.25 -4.47
C ARG A 110 9.38 -7.25 -4.72
N TYR A 111 10.12 -6.51 -3.91
CA TYR A 111 11.58 -6.48 -4.05
C TYR A 111 12.20 -7.83 -3.67
N ALA A 112 13.00 -8.39 -4.58
CA ALA A 112 13.66 -9.69 -4.41
C ALA A 112 15.20 -9.62 -4.50
N GLY A 113 15.79 -8.43 -4.57
CA GLY A 113 17.22 -8.25 -4.79
C GLY A 113 17.67 -8.55 -6.22
N PHE A 114 18.98 -8.47 -6.45
CA PHE A 114 19.62 -8.81 -7.72
C PHE A 114 21.05 -9.31 -7.50
N ASN A 115 21.51 -10.16 -8.41
CA ASN A 115 22.79 -10.86 -8.34
C ASN A 115 23.56 -10.82 -9.69
N SER A 116 23.09 -10.01 -10.65
CA SER A 116 23.82 -9.70 -11.88
C SER A 116 23.49 -8.29 -12.37
N SER A 117 24.34 -7.71 -13.21
CA SER A 117 24.10 -6.38 -13.80
C SER A 117 22.83 -6.33 -14.65
N GLY A 118 22.52 -7.41 -15.37
CA GLY A 118 21.28 -7.55 -16.13
C GLY A 118 20.05 -7.64 -15.23
N ALA A 119 20.13 -8.40 -14.13
CA ALA A 119 19.06 -8.43 -13.12
C ALA A 119 18.88 -7.06 -12.45
N ARG A 120 19.98 -6.37 -12.12
CA ARG A 120 19.96 -5.02 -11.54
C ARG A 120 19.19 -4.05 -12.43
N LYS A 121 19.48 -4.02 -13.74
CA LYS A 121 18.79 -3.12 -14.68
C LYS A 121 17.27 -3.35 -14.67
N ARG A 122 16.82 -4.62 -14.61
CA ARG A 122 15.39 -4.95 -14.52
C ARG A 122 14.76 -4.53 -13.20
N VAL A 123 15.43 -4.81 -12.08
CA VAL A 123 14.94 -4.44 -10.75
C VAL A 123 14.79 -2.92 -10.62
N MET A 124 15.79 -2.15 -11.08
CA MET A 124 15.72 -0.68 -11.04
C MET A 124 14.54 -0.15 -11.85
N ARG A 125 14.30 -0.71 -13.04
CA ARG A 125 13.13 -0.35 -13.85
C ARG A 125 11.81 -0.61 -13.12
N TYR A 126 11.64 -1.79 -12.51
CA TYR A 126 10.42 -2.07 -11.75
C TYR A 126 10.25 -1.16 -10.53
N LEU A 127 11.35 -0.80 -9.87
CA LEU A 127 11.31 0.16 -8.77
C LEU A 127 10.87 1.54 -9.26
N GLU A 128 11.38 2.01 -10.40
CA GLU A 128 11.01 3.29 -11.01
C GLU A 128 9.53 3.35 -11.43
N GLU A 129 8.96 2.23 -11.87
CA GLU A 129 7.58 2.15 -12.35
C GLU A 129 6.54 1.85 -11.25
N ALA A 130 6.95 1.46 -10.04
CA ALA A 130 6.06 1.03 -8.96
C ALA A 130 5.52 2.20 -8.13
N ASP A 131 4.25 2.11 -7.72
CA ASP A 131 3.62 3.01 -6.74
C ASP A 131 3.85 2.50 -5.31
N ASP A 132 3.78 1.17 -5.12
CA ASP A 132 4.00 0.48 -3.85
C ASP A 132 5.11 -0.57 -3.99
N VAL A 133 6.11 -0.52 -3.10
CA VAL A 133 7.22 -1.46 -3.06
C VAL A 133 7.19 -2.24 -1.75
N ASN A 134 7.07 -3.56 -1.86
CA ASN A 134 7.10 -4.47 -0.73
C ASN A 134 8.53 -5.02 -0.50
N TYR A 135 9.10 -4.72 0.66
CA TYR A 135 10.45 -5.10 1.07
C TYR A 135 10.43 -5.85 2.41
N PHE A 136 11.40 -6.73 2.63
CA PHE A 136 11.63 -7.38 3.93
C PHE A 136 13.03 -7.05 4.43
N VAL A 137 13.16 -6.83 5.74
CA VAL A 137 14.44 -6.72 6.44
C VAL A 137 14.75 -8.06 7.11
#